data_AF-A0A2P6PY04-F1
#
_entry.id   AF-A0A2P6PY04-F1
#
_cell.length_a   1.000
_cell.length_b   1.000
_cell.length_c   1.000
_cell.angle_alpha   90.00
_cell.angle_beta   90.00
_cell.angle_gamma   90.00
#
_symmetry.space_group_name_H-M   'P 1'
#
loop_
_entity.id
_entity.type
_entity.pdbx_description
1 polymer ?
#
loop_
_entity_poly.entity_id
_entity_poly.type
_entity_poly.pdbx_seq_one_letter_code
_entity_poly.pdbx_strand_id
1 'polypeptide(L)'
;MEKGVQTLELDFLVFGCIPPMYTFPHDLTKHLCDGHIPIQGPSACIGLKSLKVLNFHCVDVAGEVLEYYLSNCPILERLLVRDSPSLSNLRVVGSSVALKYLLIEYCRNIKSIEICDTNLVSFIYDGDCRNLLLRNVLLLVEVSVSMPSCKGLPSLNSHAVFLS
;
A
#
# COMPACT_ATOMS: atom_id res chain seq x y z
N MET A 1 -28.21 -5.79 7.81
CA MET A 1 -27.08 -5.68 6.87
C MET A 1 -26.25 -4.49 7.32
N GLU A 2 -25.20 -4.72 8.10
CA GLU A 2 -24.34 -3.64 8.58
C GLU A 2 -23.48 -3.15 7.41
N LYS A 3 -23.69 -1.92 6.95
CA LYS A 3 -22.85 -1.32 5.91
C LYS A 3 -21.54 -0.89 6.58
N GLY A 4 -20.53 -1.76 6.49
CA GLY A 4 -19.16 -1.42 6.92
C GLY A 4 -18.51 -0.40 5.97
N VAL A 5 -17.49 0.32 6.46
CA VAL A 5 -16.72 1.28 5.66
C VAL A 5 -15.99 0.53 4.54
N GLN A 6 -16.24 0.90 3.28
CA GLN A 6 -15.61 0.28 2.11
C GLN A 6 -14.43 1.08 1.59
N THR A 7 -14.42 2.40 1.82
CA THR A 7 -13.35 3.29 1.37
C THR A 7 -12.91 4.14 2.55
N LEU A 8 -11.60 4.11 2.82
CA LEU A 8 -10.93 5.05 3.69
C LEU A 8 -10.04 5.92 2.81
N GLU A 9 -10.43 7.17 2.66
CA GLU A 9 -9.71 8.17 1.87
C GLU A 9 -9.32 9.34 2.75
N LEU A 10 -8.03 9.66 2.73
CA LEU A 10 -7.47 10.86 3.34
C LEU A 10 -6.68 11.58 2.24
N ASP A 11 -7.24 12.69 1.77
CA ASP A 11 -6.60 13.57 0.79
C ASP A 11 -6.41 14.95 1.43
N PHE A 12 -5.15 15.29 1.68
CA PHE A 12 -4.74 16.58 2.22
C PHE A 12 -3.97 17.42 1.19
N LEU A 13 -4.13 17.14 -0.11
CA LEU A 13 -3.56 17.96 -1.17
C LEU A 13 -4.30 19.30 -1.26
N VAL A 14 -3.99 20.22 -0.36
CA VAL A 14 -4.53 21.58 -0.34
C VAL A 14 -3.35 22.54 -0.47
N PHE A 15 -3.14 23.08 -1.68
CA PHE A 15 -2.01 23.96 -2.06
C PHE A 15 -0.63 23.30 -2.24
N GLY A 16 -0.59 21.98 -2.45
CA GLY A 16 0.64 21.19 -2.59
C GLY A 16 1.07 20.56 -1.26
N CYS A 17 1.96 19.57 -1.30
CA CYS A 17 2.48 18.93 -0.09
C CYS A 17 3.56 19.80 0.56
N ILE A 18 3.12 20.78 1.36
CA ILE A 18 3.97 21.66 2.14
C ILE A 18 3.87 21.26 3.62
N PRO A 19 4.98 20.94 4.29
CA PRO A 19 4.97 20.57 5.71
C PRO A 19 4.35 21.64 6.62
N PRO A 20 3.76 21.24 7.76
CA PRO A 20 3.71 19.87 8.28
C PRO A 20 2.57 19.06 7.65
N MET A 21 2.90 17.88 7.13
CA MET A 21 1.92 16.91 6.65
C MET A 21 1.15 16.29 7.81
N TYR A 22 -0.06 15.80 7.53
CA TYR A 22 -0.78 14.98 8.49
C TYR A 22 -0.05 13.65 8.70
N THR A 23 0.56 13.47 9.87
CA THR A 23 1.14 12.19 10.28
C THR A 23 0.03 11.23 10.68
N PHE A 24 -0.08 10.11 9.97
CA PHE A 24 -1.02 9.08 10.33
C PHE A 24 -0.69 8.54 11.73
N PRO A 25 -1.66 8.48 12.66
CA PRO A 25 -1.39 8.14 14.05
C PRO A 25 -0.91 6.68 14.16
N HIS A 26 0.39 6.52 14.37
CA HIS A 26 1.05 5.21 14.56
C HIS A 26 0.73 4.57 15.92
N ASP A 27 0.23 5.34 16.88
CA ASP A 27 -0.29 4.78 18.15
C ASP A 27 -1.61 4.02 17.95
N LEU A 28 -2.35 4.33 16.88
CA LEU A 28 -3.52 3.55 16.50
C LEU A 28 -3.13 2.10 16.22
N THR A 29 -1.94 1.87 15.65
CA THR A 29 -1.41 0.52 15.38
C THR A 29 -0.69 -0.11 16.57
N LYS A 30 -0.14 0.66 17.53
CA LYS A 30 0.46 0.09 18.75
C LYS A 30 -0.57 -0.63 19.62
N HIS A 31 -1.79 -0.09 19.72
CA HIS A 31 -2.91 -0.80 20.36
C HIS A 31 -3.41 -2.02 19.57
N LEU A 32 -2.98 -2.20 18.32
CA LEU A 32 -3.32 -3.34 17.46
C LEU A 32 -2.23 -4.42 17.46
N CYS A 33 -1.01 -4.07 17.87
CA CYS A 33 0.18 -4.94 17.85
C CYS A 33 0.67 -5.37 19.26
N ASP A 34 0.11 -4.84 20.35
CA ASP A 34 0.49 -5.27 21.70
C ASP A 34 -0.17 -6.61 22.06
N GLY A 35 0.50 -7.70 21.72
CA GLY A 35 0.10 -9.08 21.99
C GLY A 35 0.08 -9.50 23.48
N HIS A 36 -0.03 -8.56 24.43
CA HIS A 36 -0.07 -8.84 25.87
C HIS A 36 -1.46 -8.77 26.51
N ILE A 37 -2.52 -8.52 25.73
CA ILE A 37 -3.87 -8.80 26.20
C ILE A 37 -4.35 -10.08 25.52
N PRO A 38 -4.67 -11.16 26.26
CA PRO A 38 -5.34 -12.32 25.69
C PRO A 38 -6.78 -11.91 25.37
N ILE A 39 -6.97 -11.17 24.28
CA ILE A 39 -8.30 -10.86 23.77
C ILE A 39 -8.75 -12.09 22.98
N GLN A 40 -9.33 -13.05 23.70
CA GLN A 40 -10.40 -13.86 23.13
C GLN A 40 -11.54 -12.91 22.76
N GLY A 41 -11.47 -12.26 21.59
CA GLY A 41 -12.47 -11.28 21.17
C GLY A 41 -12.05 -10.47 19.94
N PRO A 42 -12.93 -10.31 18.94
CA PRO A 42 -12.65 -9.64 17.67
C PRO A 42 -12.75 -8.12 17.81
N SER A 43 -11.95 -7.44 18.62
CA SER A 43 -12.26 -6.06 19.01
C SER A 43 -11.09 -5.09 18.92
N ALA A 44 -10.80 -4.65 17.69
CA ALA A 44 -10.28 -3.31 17.41
C ALA A 44 -10.51 -2.89 15.94
N CYS A 45 -10.75 -3.84 15.03
CA CYS A 45 -10.99 -3.57 13.60
C CYS A 45 -12.31 -4.14 13.06
N ILE A 46 -13.33 -4.33 13.90
CA ILE A 46 -14.66 -4.80 13.45
C ILE A 46 -15.16 -3.97 12.25
N GLY A 47 -14.84 -2.66 12.22
CA GLY A 47 -15.24 -1.75 11.15
C GLY A 47 -14.46 -1.82 9.82
N LEU A 48 -13.29 -2.47 9.76
CA LEU A 48 -12.43 -2.48 8.57
C LEU A 48 -12.44 -3.81 7.80
N LYS A 49 -13.16 -4.82 8.28
CA LYS A 49 -13.35 -6.09 7.55
C LYS A 49 -14.06 -5.91 6.21
N SER A 50 -14.75 -4.78 6.03
CA SER A 50 -15.42 -4.40 4.78
C SER A 50 -14.60 -3.45 3.91
N LEU A 51 -13.38 -3.08 4.33
CA LEU A 51 -12.55 -2.10 3.62
C LEU A 51 -12.03 -2.69 2.31
N LYS A 52 -12.36 -2.02 1.20
CA LYS A 52 -11.97 -2.38 -0.16
C LYS A 52 -10.96 -1.41 -0.76
N VAL A 53 -10.97 -0.15 -0.33
CA VAL A 53 -10.11 0.89 -0.87
C VAL A 53 -9.46 1.66 0.28
N LEU A 54 -8.13 1.75 0.24
CA LEU A 54 -7.34 2.65 1.07
C LEU A 54 -6.64 3.66 0.14
N ASN A 55 -6.95 4.95 0.32
CA ASN A 55 -6.41 6.03 -0.49
C ASN A 55 -5.81 7.11 0.41
N PHE A 56 -4.49 7.23 0.39
CA PHE A 56 -3.74 8.23 1.14
C PHE A 56 -3.02 9.15 0.19
N HIS A 57 -3.32 10.44 0.29
CA HIS A 57 -2.73 11.48 -0.53
C HIS A 57 -2.31 12.64 0.36
N CYS A 58 -1.02 12.95 0.32
CA CYS A 58 -0.42 13.94 1.20
C CYS A 58 -0.57 13.57 2.71
N VAL A 59 -0.51 12.27 3.00
CA VAL A 59 -0.54 11.70 4.36
C VAL A 59 0.81 11.07 4.65
N ASP A 60 1.42 11.45 5.77
CA ASP A 60 2.68 10.86 6.20
C ASP A 60 2.43 9.54 6.93
N VAL A 61 2.70 8.42 6.24
CA VAL A 61 2.44 7.05 6.70
C VAL A 61 3.65 6.17 6.47
N ALA A 62 3.92 5.28 7.43
CA ALA A 62 5.00 4.29 7.36
C ALA A 62 4.52 2.96 6.78
N GLY A 63 5.47 2.15 6.28
CA GLY A 63 5.17 0.87 5.64
C GLY A 63 4.43 -0.11 6.54
N GLU A 64 4.81 -0.15 7.82
CA GLU A 64 4.24 -1.02 8.85
C GLU A 64 2.74 -0.80 9.02
N VAL A 65 2.28 0.45 8.86
CA VAL A 65 0.87 0.80 8.93
C VAL A 65 0.13 0.26 7.70
N LEU A 66 0.71 0.36 6.51
CA LEU A 66 0.10 -0.17 5.29
C LEU A 66 0.04 -1.70 5.31
N GLU A 67 1.11 -2.36 5.75
CA GLU A 67 1.18 -3.80 5.94
C GLU A 67 0.16 -4.31 6.96
N TYR A 68 -0.14 -3.50 7.98
CA TYR A 68 -1.23 -3.78 8.91
C TYR A 68 -2.58 -3.84 8.20
N TYR A 69 -2.91 -2.86 7.34
CA TYR A 69 -4.16 -2.88 6.57
C TYR A 69 -4.22 -4.07 5.63
N LEU A 70 -3.12 -4.38 4.93
CA LEU A 70 -3.03 -5.54 4.03
C LEU A 70 -3.27 -6.87 4.76
N SER A 71 -2.81 -6.98 6.01
CA SER A 71 -2.95 -8.20 6.82
C SER A 71 -4.32 -8.32 7.49
N ASN A 72 -4.97 -7.20 7.82
CA ASN A 72 -6.21 -7.19 8.63
C ASN A 72 -7.48 -6.87 7.83
N CYS A 73 -7.36 -6.43 6.57
CA CYS A 73 -8.49 -6.14 5.69
C CYS A 73 -8.55 -7.19 4.57
N PRO A 74 -9.24 -8.34 4.78
CA PRO A 74 -9.18 -9.48 3.86
C PRO A 74 -9.80 -9.21 2.49
N ILE A 75 -10.59 -8.15 2.34
CA ILE A 75 -11.23 -7.75 1.09
C ILE A 75 -10.64 -6.46 0.51
N LEU A 76 -9.48 -6.01 0.98
CA LEU A 76 -8.83 -4.80 0.47
C LEU A 76 -8.36 -5.04 -0.97
N GLU A 77 -9.01 -4.37 -1.93
CA GLU A 77 -8.76 -4.53 -3.35
C GLU A 77 -7.79 -3.47 -3.90
N ARG A 78 -7.75 -2.28 -3.28
CA ARG A 78 -6.98 -1.12 -3.75
C ARG A 78 -6.20 -0.45 -2.63
N LEU A 79 -4.90 -0.25 -2.86
CA LEU A 79 -4.02 0.54 -2.03
C LEU A 79 -3.37 1.63 -2.88
N LEU A 80 -3.69 2.88 -2.56
CA LEU A 80 -3.21 4.07 -3.26
C LEU A 80 -2.49 4.95 -2.25
N VAL A 81 -1.21 5.22 -2.46
CA VAL A 81 -0.40 6.06 -1.57
C VAL A 81 0.37 7.08 -2.40
N ARG A 82 0.18 8.35 -2.08
CA ARG A 82 0.83 9.48 -2.74
C ARG A 82 1.44 10.42 -1.72
N ASP A 83 2.66 10.85 -2.01
CA ASP A 83 3.39 11.83 -1.21
C ASP A 83 3.51 11.41 0.26
N SER A 84 4.03 10.22 0.56
CA SER A 84 4.22 9.75 1.94
C SER A 84 5.71 9.66 2.31
N PRO A 85 6.29 10.66 2.99
CA PRO A 85 7.72 10.71 3.24
C PRO A 85 8.20 9.67 4.26
N SER A 86 7.38 9.17 5.17
CA SER A 86 7.77 8.08 6.07
C SER A 86 7.70 6.69 5.43
N LEU A 87 7.17 6.56 4.21
CA LEU A 87 7.09 5.27 3.52
C LEU A 87 8.49 4.87 3.03
N SER A 88 9.16 4.02 3.81
CA SER A 88 10.53 3.59 3.53
C SER A 88 10.63 2.18 2.95
N ASN A 89 9.72 1.28 3.30
CA ASN A 89 9.64 -0.07 2.77
C ASN A 89 8.18 -0.47 2.66
N LEU A 90 7.85 -1.35 1.71
CA LEU A 90 6.52 -1.94 1.62
C LEU A 90 6.61 -3.40 1.19
N ARG A 91 6.00 -4.27 1.98
CA ARG A 91 5.89 -5.70 1.65
C ARG A 91 4.43 -6.11 1.43
N VAL A 92 4.15 -6.60 0.23
CA VAL A 92 2.85 -7.18 -0.16
C VAL A 92 3.07 -8.65 -0.47
N VAL A 93 2.94 -9.50 0.55
CA VAL A 93 3.26 -10.93 0.44
C VAL A 93 2.07 -11.80 0.82
N GLY A 94 1.77 -12.79 0.00
CA GLY A 94 0.79 -13.83 0.27
C GLY A 94 -0.50 -13.71 -0.54
N SER A 95 -1.06 -14.87 -0.90
CA SER A 95 -2.24 -14.99 -1.76
C SER A 95 -3.55 -14.69 -1.03
N SER A 96 -3.51 -14.60 0.31
CA SER A 96 -4.64 -14.22 1.16
C SER A 96 -5.01 -12.74 1.05
N VAL A 97 -4.18 -11.93 0.40
CA VAL A 97 -4.46 -10.51 0.19
C VAL A 97 -5.30 -10.36 -1.09
N ALA A 98 -6.52 -9.83 -0.96
CA ALA A 98 -7.42 -9.55 -2.08
C ALA A 98 -6.97 -8.37 -2.97
N LEU A 99 -5.75 -7.87 -2.76
CA LEU A 99 -5.22 -6.67 -3.40
C LEU A 99 -5.03 -6.92 -4.89
N LYS A 100 -5.69 -6.08 -5.69
CA LYS A 100 -5.64 -6.11 -7.15
C LYS A 100 -4.88 -4.91 -7.71
N TYR A 101 -4.93 -3.77 -7.02
CA TYR A 101 -4.36 -2.51 -7.50
C TYR A 101 -3.46 -1.89 -6.44
N LEU A 102 -2.21 -1.66 -6.80
CA LEU A 102 -1.23 -0.96 -5.97
C LEU A 102 -0.69 0.25 -6.73
N LEU A 103 -0.83 1.43 -6.12
CA LEU A 103 -0.24 2.67 -6.62
C LEU A 103 0.59 3.32 -5.53
N ILE A 104 1.86 3.61 -5.82
CA ILE A 104 2.78 4.33 -4.96
C ILE A 104 3.43 5.44 -5.77
N GLU A 105 3.14 6.70 -5.47
CA GLU A 105 3.67 7.86 -6.21
C GLU A 105 4.32 8.88 -5.27
N TYR A 106 5.39 9.52 -5.73
CA TYR A 106 6.04 10.65 -5.05
C TYR A 106 6.50 10.37 -3.60
N CYS A 107 6.70 9.09 -3.25
CA CYS A 107 7.16 8.66 -1.92
C CYS A 107 8.69 8.70 -1.85
N ARG A 108 9.26 9.87 -1.53
CA ARG A 108 10.71 10.18 -1.71
C ARG A 108 11.70 9.32 -0.92
N ASN A 109 11.27 8.68 0.17
CA ASN A 109 12.16 7.92 1.06
C ASN A 109 12.03 6.40 0.90
N ILE A 110 11.26 5.93 -0.09
CA ILE A 110 11.06 4.50 -0.31
C ILE A 110 12.37 3.86 -0.78
N LYS A 111 12.74 2.76 -0.14
CA LYS A 111 13.99 2.04 -0.39
C LYS A 111 13.73 0.67 -1.00
N SER A 112 12.66 0.01 -0.55
CA SER A 112 12.30 -1.30 -1.05
C SER A 112 10.80 -1.50 -1.22
N ILE A 113 10.43 -2.20 -2.28
CA ILE A 113 9.08 -2.72 -2.51
C ILE A 113 9.23 -4.21 -2.81
N GLU A 114 8.58 -5.05 -2.02
CA GLU A 114 8.51 -6.49 -2.21
C GLU A 114 7.06 -6.90 -2.48
N ILE A 115 6.81 -7.54 -3.61
CA ILE A 115 5.50 -8.08 -3.99
C ILE A 115 5.68 -9.56 -4.36
N CYS A 116 5.26 -10.46 -3.46
CA CYS A 116 5.44 -11.90 -3.64
C CYS A 116 4.13 -12.67 -3.44
N ASP A 117 3.89 -13.66 -4.30
CA ASP A 117 2.78 -14.62 -4.14
C ASP A 117 1.39 -13.95 -4.06
N THR A 118 1.16 -12.90 -4.86
CA THR A 118 -0.10 -12.11 -4.84
C THR A 118 -0.89 -12.24 -6.15
N ASN A 119 -2.19 -11.96 -6.05
CA ASN A 119 -3.11 -11.86 -7.18
C ASN A 119 -3.19 -10.44 -7.75
N LEU A 120 -2.10 -9.65 -7.64
CA LEU A 120 -2.06 -8.27 -8.08
C LEU A 120 -2.27 -8.18 -9.59
N VAL A 121 -3.13 -7.25 -10.03
CA VAL A 121 -3.49 -7.04 -11.44
C VAL A 121 -2.78 -5.82 -12.01
N SER A 122 -2.64 -4.76 -11.22
CA SER A 122 -2.03 -3.49 -11.63
C SER A 122 -1.07 -2.99 -10.56
N PHE A 123 0.13 -2.62 -11.00
CA PHE A 123 1.17 -2.01 -10.20
C PHE A 123 1.67 -0.74 -10.88
N ILE A 124 1.43 0.41 -10.23
CA ILE A 124 1.91 1.71 -10.67
C ILE A 124 2.85 2.25 -9.60
N TYR A 125 4.05 2.61 -10.03
CA TYR A 125 5.07 3.15 -9.15
C TYR A 125 5.78 4.32 -9.83
N ASP A 126 5.81 5.46 -9.13
CA ASP A 126 6.61 6.62 -9.50
C ASP A 126 7.50 7.03 -8.32
N GLY A 127 8.80 6.75 -8.45
CA GLY A 127 9.78 7.07 -7.43
C GLY A 127 11.12 6.36 -7.62
N ASP A 128 12.10 6.76 -6.81
CA ASP A 128 13.39 6.07 -6.71
C ASP A 128 13.31 4.98 -5.64
N CYS A 129 13.60 3.74 -6.00
CA CYS A 129 13.71 2.60 -5.09
C CYS A 129 15.05 1.91 -5.29
N ARG A 130 15.66 1.43 -4.20
CA ARG A 130 16.92 0.66 -4.32
C ARG A 130 16.65 -0.77 -4.75
N ASN A 131 15.56 -1.35 -4.24
CA ASN A 131 15.20 -2.75 -4.44
C ASN A 131 13.71 -2.87 -4.80
N LEU A 132 13.41 -3.31 -6.01
CA LEU A 132 12.06 -3.74 -6.40
C LEU A 132 12.08 -5.25 -6.67
N LEU A 133 11.31 -6.01 -5.89
CA LEU A 133 11.16 -7.45 -6.05
C LEU A 133 9.73 -7.80 -6.41
N LEU A 134 9.54 -8.39 -7.59
CA LEU A 134 8.29 -8.99 -8.04
C LEU A 134 8.50 -10.50 -8.18
N ARG A 135 7.76 -11.32 -7.44
CA ARG A 135 7.85 -12.79 -7.49
C ARG A 135 6.47 -13.43 -7.48
N ASN A 136 6.25 -14.42 -8.35
CA ASN A 136 5.00 -15.18 -8.39
C ASN A 136 3.72 -14.31 -8.49
N VAL A 137 3.79 -13.19 -9.23
CA VAL A 137 2.69 -12.25 -9.48
C VAL A 137 1.99 -12.57 -10.81
N LEU A 138 1.37 -13.75 -10.89
CA LEU A 138 0.92 -14.34 -12.16
C LEU A 138 -0.24 -13.60 -12.84
N LEU A 139 -0.99 -12.78 -12.11
CA LEU A 139 -2.13 -12.01 -12.63
C LEU A 139 -1.79 -10.57 -13.00
N LEU A 140 -0.52 -10.19 -12.91
CA LEU A 140 -0.07 -8.82 -13.13
C LEU A 140 -0.12 -8.50 -14.64
N VAL A 141 -1.04 -7.62 -15.03
CA VAL A 141 -1.27 -7.21 -16.42
C VAL A 141 -0.70 -5.82 -16.67
N GLU A 142 -0.87 -4.91 -15.72
CA GLU A 142 -0.42 -3.52 -15.83
C GLU A 142 0.77 -3.27 -14.90
N VAL A 143 1.88 -2.81 -15.48
CA VAL A 143 3.07 -2.37 -14.74
C VAL A 143 3.54 -1.05 -15.33
N SER A 144 3.51 0.00 -14.51
CA SER A 144 4.10 1.29 -14.84
C SER A 144 5.12 1.64 -13.77
N VAL A 145 6.39 1.75 -14.16
CA VAL A 145 7.47 2.19 -13.27
C VAL A 145 8.13 3.40 -13.91
N SER A 146 7.90 4.56 -13.30
CA SER A 146 8.49 5.83 -13.70
C SER A 146 9.65 6.15 -12.76
N MET A 147 10.79 6.59 -13.33
CA MET A 147 12.13 6.79 -12.74
C MET A 147 13.11 5.59 -12.88
N PRO A 148 14.29 5.79 -13.49
CA PRO A 148 15.15 4.72 -14.00
C PRO A 148 16.17 4.09 -13.02
N SER A 149 16.21 4.48 -11.74
CA SER A 149 17.24 4.02 -10.79
C SER A 149 16.91 2.70 -10.06
N CYS A 150 15.68 2.19 -10.16
CA CYS A 150 15.28 0.92 -9.55
C CYS A 150 16.02 -0.29 -10.15
N LYS A 151 16.87 -0.92 -9.34
CA LYS A 151 17.51 -2.20 -9.67
C LYS A 151 16.54 -3.35 -9.38
N GLY A 152 16.48 -4.35 -10.26
CA GLY A 152 15.71 -5.59 -10.02
C GLY A 152 14.47 -5.80 -10.88
N LEU A 153 14.16 -4.88 -11.80
CA LEU A 153 13.15 -5.15 -12.83
C LEU A 153 13.65 -6.32 -13.71
N PRO A 154 12.90 -7.44 -13.82
CA PRO A 154 13.07 -8.30 -14.98
C PRO A 154 12.86 -7.41 -16.21
N SER A 155 13.52 -7.71 -17.32
CA SER A 155 13.36 -7.01 -18.59
C SER A 155 11.93 -7.13 -19.11
N LEU A 156 10.96 -6.48 -18.45
CA LEU A 156 9.72 -6.10 -19.08
C LEU A 156 10.13 -5.02 -20.06
N ASN A 157 9.92 -5.34 -21.33
CA ASN A 157 10.15 -4.44 -22.45
C ASN A 157 9.79 -3.01 -22.07
N SER A 158 10.62 -2.07 -22.49
CA SER A 158 10.50 -0.61 -22.30
C SER A 158 9.27 0.01 -22.97
N HIS A 159 8.18 -0.76 -23.11
CA HIS A 159 6.90 -0.46 -23.72
C HIS A 159 5.73 -1.10 -22.94
N ALA A 160 5.78 -1.13 -21.61
CA ALA A 160 4.54 -1.27 -20.82
C ALA A 160 3.81 0.09 -20.71
N VAL A 161 3.57 0.69 -21.87
CA VAL A 161 2.48 1.65 -22.10
C VAL A 161 1.68 1.04 -23.23
N PHE A 162 0.72 0.19 -22.91
CA PHE A 162 -0.39 -0.06 -23.82
C PHE A 162 -1.67 -0.13 -23.01
N LEU A 163 -2.39 1.00 -23.06
CA LEU A 163 -3.83 1.05 -22.94
C LEU A 163 -4.44 0.05 -23.94
N SER A 164 -5.24 -0.89 -23.44
CA SER A 164 -6.41 -1.45 -24.13
C SER A 164 -7.30 -2.16 -23.13
#